data_AF-A0A2N0RUA4-F1
#
_entry.id   AF-A0A2N0RUA4-F1
#
_cell.length_a   1.000
_cell.length_b   1.000
_cell.length_c   1.000
_cell.angle_alpha   90.00
_cell.angle_beta   90.00
_cell.angle_gamma   90.00
#
_symmetry.space_group_name_H-M   'P 1'
#
loop_
_entity.id
_entity.type
_entity.pdbx_description
1 polymer ?
#
loop_
_entity_poly.entity_id
_entity_poly.type
_entity_poly.pdbx_seq_one_letter_code
_entity_poly.pdbx_strand_id
1 'polypeptide(L)'
;MQDNKDKRPCKKLKVNFTYKKPTDDELRNLIDSSRCKNTDYSTSNWIRALEKFRTDVNYQGLIEEVDTKEELEDQLCRFVHAMRKKDGSEYHVSSVNSCMFAINRHLNNKSVLSKPINIMDKDQYYKLWQILNGKVKSLVSQGRGERNGADGFTEDDLLQILDHPAMSGNDPATLSANSSDDCVYPDGATKMPRIGLRKHESKLDVLTLVIRFVISTLYDPHNTLTPYTDHAI
;
A
#
# COMPACT_ATOMS: atom_id res chain seq x y z
N MET A 1 -48.02 -52.30 -13.76
CA MET A 1 -46.98 -51.45 -13.14
C MET A 1 -45.71 -51.62 -13.95
N GLN A 2 -45.35 -50.64 -14.77
CA GLN A 2 -44.09 -50.65 -15.52
C GLN A 2 -43.42 -49.30 -15.27
N ASP A 3 -42.44 -49.29 -14.36
CA ASP A 3 -41.64 -48.11 -14.01
C ASP A 3 -40.69 -47.79 -15.16
N ASN A 4 -41.05 -46.81 -16.00
CA ASN A 4 -40.15 -46.27 -17.01
C ASN A 4 -39.22 -45.27 -16.33
N LYS A 5 -37.99 -45.70 -16.04
CA LYS A 5 -36.95 -44.89 -15.42
C LYS A 5 -36.48 -43.80 -16.40
N ASP A 6 -37.01 -42.61 -16.19
CA ASP A 6 -36.42 -41.36 -16.63
C ASP A 6 -35.03 -41.21 -15.98
N LYS A 7 -33.97 -41.46 -16.75
CA LYS A 7 -32.61 -41.02 -16.40
C LYS A 7 -31.93 -40.51 -17.66
N ARG A 8 -32.24 -39.26 -18.02
CA ARG A 8 -31.39 -38.47 -18.90
C ARG A 8 -29.97 -38.48 -18.33
N PRO A 9 -28.94 -38.92 -19.09
CA PRO A 9 -27.59 -38.97 -18.57
C PRO A 9 -27.11 -37.55 -18.29
N CYS A 10 -26.88 -37.25 -17.01
CA CYS A 10 -26.16 -36.05 -16.62
C CYS A 10 -24.77 -36.13 -17.27
N LYS A 11 -24.53 -35.29 -18.29
CA LYS A 11 -23.23 -35.17 -18.95
C LYS A 11 -22.23 -34.77 -17.86
N LYS A 12 -21.34 -35.70 -17.49
CA LYS A 12 -20.26 -35.42 -16.54
C LYS A 12 -19.41 -34.30 -17.13
N LEU A 13 -19.32 -33.15 -16.47
CA LEU A 13 -18.41 -32.08 -16.87
C LEU A 13 -16.99 -32.65 -16.89
N LYS A 14 -16.34 -32.60 -18.05
CA LYS A 14 -14.94 -32.99 -18.19
C LYS A 14 -14.10 -31.84 -17.65
N VAL A 15 -13.71 -31.93 -16.38
CA VAL A 15 -12.88 -30.90 -15.74
C VAL A 15 -11.43 -31.14 -16.16
N ASN A 16 -10.91 -30.29 -17.07
CA ASN A 16 -9.52 -30.32 -17.53
C ASN A 16 -8.58 -29.57 -16.56
N PHE A 17 -8.72 -29.82 -15.25
CA PHE A 17 -7.92 -29.16 -14.22
C PHE A 17 -6.88 -30.13 -13.67
N THR A 18 -5.62 -29.71 -13.66
CA THR A 18 -4.50 -30.42 -13.05
C THR A 18 -3.75 -29.48 -12.11
N TYR A 19 -3.12 -30.03 -11.07
CA TYR A 19 -2.33 -29.25 -10.14
C TYR A 19 -1.16 -30.08 -9.59
N LYS A 20 -0.12 -29.38 -9.14
CA LYS A 20 0.95 -29.95 -8.31
C LYS A 20 0.73 -29.46 -6.88
N LYS A 21 0.87 -30.35 -5.90
CA LYS A 21 0.85 -29.94 -4.49
C LYS A 21 2.05 -29.02 -4.23
N PRO A 22 1.84 -27.78 -3.78
CA PRO A 22 2.94 -26.86 -3.53
C PRO A 22 3.73 -27.29 -2.29
N THR A 23 5.03 -27.01 -2.32
CA THR A 23 5.96 -27.18 -1.20
C THR A 23 6.01 -25.90 -0.37
N ASP A 24 6.27 -26.01 0.93
CA ASP A 24 6.39 -24.84 1.81
C ASP A 24 7.44 -23.84 1.30
N ASP A 25 8.53 -24.30 0.69
CA ASP A 25 9.56 -23.42 0.13
C ASP A 25 9.09 -22.67 -1.12
N GLU A 26 8.28 -23.31 -1.98
CA GLU A 26 7.65 -22.63 -3.13
C GLU A 26 6.67 -21.55 -2.65
N LEU A 27 5.91 -21.85 -1.60
CA LEU A 27 5.02 -20.88 -0.96
C LEU A 27 5.80 -19.72 -0.33
N ARG A 28 6.90 -20.00 0.39
CA ARG A 28 7.79 -18.96 0.96
C ARG A 28 8.41 -18.08 -0.12
N ASN A 29 8.93 -18.67 -1.19
CA ASN A 29 9.51 -17.93 -2.31
C ASN A 29 8.46 -17.03 -3.00
N LEU A 30 7.21 -17.48 -3.09
CA LEU A 30 6.10 -16.67 -3.59
C LEU A 30 5.77 -15.51 -2.65
N ILE A 31 5.76 -15.76 -1.33
CA ILE A 31 5.57 -14.70 -0.32
C ILE A 31 6.70 -13.68 -0.40
N ASP A 32 7.96 -14.11 -0.48
CA ASP A 32 9.12 -13.21 -0.52
C ASP A 32 9.18 -12.41 -1.83
N SER A 33 8.87 -13.04 -2.97
CA SER A 33 8.81 -12.36 -4.26
C SER A 33 7.66 -11.34 -4.36
N SER A 34 6.62 -11.45 -3.53
CA SER A 34 5.55 -10.45 -3.43
C SER A 34 6.03 -9.12 -2.81
N ARG A 35 7.18 -9.11 -2.12
CA ARG A 35 7.69 -7.92 -1.43
C ARG A 35 8.34 -6.93 -2.40
N CYS A 36 7.78 -5.73 -2.48
CA CYS A 36 8.38 -4.65 -3.26
C CYS A 36 9.44 -3.89 -2.43
N LYS A 37 10.67 -3.75 -2.95
CA LYS A 37 11.76 -2.99 -2.29
C LYS A 37 11.33 -1.58 -1.87
N ASN A 38 10.58 -0.87 -2.71
CA ASN A 38 10.06 0.47 -2.41
C ASN A 38 9.17 0.49 -1.15
N THR A 39 8.37 -0.56 -0.98
CA THR A 39 7.48 -0.74 0.17
C THR A 39 8.29 -0.98 1.45
N ASP A 40 9.38 -1.74 1.37
CA ASP A 40 10.30 -1.95 2.51
C ASP A 40 11.00 -0.65 2.92
N TYR A 41 11.45 0.15 1.94
CA TYR A 41 12.04 1.48 2.22
C TYR A 41 11.03 2.41 2.90
N SER A 42 9.81 2.50 2.37
CA SER A 42 8.73 3.30 2.98
C SER A 42 8.41 2.83 4.40
N THR A 43 8.37 1.52 4.63
CA THR A 43 8.18 0.94 5.98
C THR A 43 9.26 1.41 6.92
N SER A 44 10.52 1.24 6.52
CA SER A 44 11.68 1.58 7.34
C SER A 44 11.69 3.07 7.71
N ASN A 45 11.29 3.94 6.78
CA ASN A 45 11.20 5.38 7.06
C ASN A 45 10.13 5.70 8.10
N TRP A 46 8.94 5.10 8.01
CA TRP A 46 7.87 5.33 8.99
C TRP A 46 8.21 4.75 10.36
N ILE A 47 8.84 3.57 10.41
CA ILE A 47 9.30 2.98 11.66
C ILE A 47 10.39 3.84 12.31
N ARG A 48 11.36 4.37 11.54
CA ARG A 48 12.34 5.33 12.08
C ARG A 48 11.68 6.58 12.65
N ALA A 49 10.62 7.08 12.01
CA ALA A 49 9.87 8.23 12.53
C ALA A 49 9.12 7.90 13.83
N LEU A 50 8.53 6.71 13.92
CA LEU A 50 7.87 6.22 15.13
C LEU A 50 8.86 6.02 16.28
N GLU A 51 10.00 5.37 16.03
CA GLU A 51 11.02 5.15 17.06
C GLU A 51 11.66 6.45 17.53
N LYS A 52 11.86 7.41 16.61
CA LYS A 52 12.29 8.75 17.00
C LYS A 52 11.28 9.40 17.94
N PHE A 53 9.99 9.37 17.60
CA PHE A 53 8.93 9.88 18.48
C PHE A 53 8.95 9.18 19.83
N ARG A 54 9.06 7.84 19.86
CA ARG A 54 9.11 7.05 21.09
C ARG A 54 10.27 7.46 21.99
N THR A 55 11.45 7.67 21.39
CA THR A 55 12.64 8.16 22.10
C THR A 55 12.40 9.56 22.65
N ASP A 56 11.84 10.48 21.85
CA ASP A 56 11.59 11.87 22.23
C ASP A 56 10.58 11.99 23.40
N VAL A 57 9.68 11.01 23.58
CA VAL A 57 8.69 10.97 24.69
C VAL A 57 9.04 9.96 25.78
N ASN A 58 10.26 9.42 25.78
CA ASN A 58 10.81 8.49 26.78
C ASN A 58 10.13 7.11 26.90
N TYR A 59 9.57 6.58 25.81
CA TYR A 59 9.18 5.17 25.78
C TYR A 59 10.40 4.25 25.78
N GLN A 60 10.29 3.11 26.46
CA GLN A 60 11.37 2.12 26.56
C GLN A 60 11.28 1.10 25.43
N GLY A 61 12.44 0.61 24.98
CA GLY A 61 12.54 -0.44 23.97
C GLY A 61 11.99 -0.04 22.59
N LEU A 62 11.95 -1.03 21.69
CA LEU A 62 11.40 -0.89 20.34
C LEU A 62 9.89 -1.13 20.31
N ILE A 63 9.19 -0.63 19.27
CA ILE A 63 7.76 -0.89 19.08
C ILE A 63 7.42 -2.38 18.97
N GLU A 64 8.37 -3.17 18.46
CA GLU A 64 8.24 -4.61 18.33
C GLU A 64 8.27 -5.36 19.69
N GLU A 65 8.80 -4.73 20.74
CA GLU A 65 8.94 -5.30 22.08
C GLU A 65 7.75 -5.01 23.01
N VAL A 66 6.81 -4.16 22.57
CA VAL A 66 5.58 -3.90 23.34
C VAL A 66 4.73 -5.16 23.39
N ASP A 67 4.46 -5.65 24.60
CA ASP A 67 3.88 -6.97 24.87
C ASP A 67 2.38 -6.94 25.20
N THR A 68 1.81 -5.75 25.45
CA THR A 68 0.39 -5.56 25.67
C THR A 68 -0.25 -4.78 24.53
N LYS A 69 -1.47 -5.19 24.18
CA LYS A 69 -2.28 -4.55 23.15
C LYS A 69 -2.64 -3.12 23.54
N GLU A 70 -2.97 -2.91 24.82
CA GLU A 70 -3.42 -1.65 25.38
C GLU A 70 -2.31 -0.60 25.36
N GLU A 71 -1.08 -0.99 25.70
CA GLU A 71 0.08 -0.11 25.61
C GLU A 71 0.40 0.23 24.15
N LEU A 72 0.40 -0.77 23.27
CA LEU A 72 0.62 -0.55 21.85
C LEU A 72 -0.41 0.44 21.28
N GLU A 73 -1.69 0.27 21.62
CA GLU A 73 -2.75 1.17 21.19
C GLU A 73 -2.55 2.61 21.69
N ASP A 74 -2.21 2.79 22.97
CA ASP A 74 -1.99 4.13 23.55
C ASP A 74 -0.81 4.86 22.90
N GLN A 75 0.30 4.16 22.70
CA GLN A 75 1.48 4.73 22.05
C GLN A 75 1.19 5.13 20.59
N LEU A 76 0.47 4.30 19.84
CA LEU A 76 0.07 4.62 18.47
C LEU A 76 -0.93 5.78 18.41
N CYS A 77 -1.87 5.89 19.35
CA CYS A 77 -2.78 7.02 19.44
C CYS A 77 -2.01 8.35 19.56
N ARG A 78 -1.02 8.39 20.46
CA ARG A 78 -0.19 9.58 20.68
C ARG A 78 0.66 9.91 19.46
N PHE A 79 1.23 8.90 18.82
CA PHE A 79 2.01 9.09 17.60
C PHE A 79 1.17 9.66 16.45
N VAL A 80 -0.02 9.10 16.19
CA VAL A 80 -0.94 9.59 15.13
C VAL A 80 -1.38 11.02 15.40
N HIS A 81 -1.60 11.37 16.66
CA HIS A 81 -1.90 12.75 17.05
C HIS A 81 -0.70 13.68 16.79
N ALA A 82 0.51 13.27 17.18
CA ALA A 82 1.72 14.09 17.16
C ALA A 82 2.41 14.20 15.79
N MET A 83 2.20 13.26 14.85
CA MET A 83 2.95 13.22 13.60
C MET A 83 2.79 14.50 12.78
N ARG A 84 3.91 15.17 12.44
CA ARG A 84 3.99 16.35 11.59
C ARG A 84 5.24 16.27 10.71
N LYS A 85 5.26 17.05 9.62
CA LYS A 85 6.47 17.20 8.81
C LYS A 85 7.54 17.99 9.58
N LYS A 86 8.77 18.00 9.05
CA LYS A 86 9.90 18.74 9.64
C LYS A 86 9.64 20.24 9.75
N ASP A 87 8.84 20.81 8.85
CA ASP A 87 8.44 22.21 8.85
C ASP A 87 7.29 22.51 9.83
N GLY A 88 6.84 21.52 10.61
CA GLY A 88 5.69 21.61 11.51
C GLY A 88 4.33 21.47 10.82
N SER A 89 4.28 21.43 9.48
CA SER A 89 3.03 21.32 8.74
C SER A 89 2.43 19.92 8.81
N GLU A 90 1.12 19.87 8.61
CA GLU A 90 0.35 18.64 8.62
C GLU A 90 0.64 17.76 7.39
N TYR A 91 0.60 16.44 7.60
CA TYR A 91 0.66 15.48 6.51
C TYR A 91 -0.64 15.48 5.68
N HIS A 92 -0.54 14.98 4.45
CA HIS A 92 -1.73 14.64 3.67
C HIS A 92 -2.34 13.32 4.17
N VAL A 93 -3.67 13.14 4.05
CA VAL A 93 -4.38 11.93 4.51
C VAL A 93 -3.74 10.64 3.98
N SER A 94 -3.34 10.63 2.70
CA SER A 94 -2.68 9.47 2.09
C SER A 94 -1.36 9.09 2.77
N SER A 95 -0.59 10.07 3.28
CA SER A 95 0.66 9.82 4.01
C SER A 95 0.38 9.22 5.39
N VAL A 96 -0.65 9.71 6.08
CA VAL A 96 -1.08 9.15 7.38
C VAL A 96 -1.51 7.70 7.22
N ASN A 97 -2.36 7.39 6.23
CA ASN A 97 -2.77 6.01 5.98
C ASN A 97 -1.59 5.12 5.57
N SER A 98 -0.68 5.63 4.74
CA SER A 98 0.54 4.90 4.35
C SER A 98 1.42 4.57 5.56
N CYS A 99 1.49 5.48 6.54
CA CYS A 99 2.18 5.25 7.80
C CYS A 99 1.53 4.10 8.60
N MET A 100 0.21 4.13 8.76
CA MET A 100 -0.51 3.08 9.49
C MET A 100 -0.33 1.69 8.86
N PHE A 101 -0.39 1.59 7.53
CA PHE A 101 -0.12 0.32 6.83
C PHE A 101 1.33 -0.14 6.98
N ALA A 102 2.29 0.79 7.00
CA ALA A 102 3.69 0.48 7.25
C ALA A 102 3.89 -0.09 8.66
N ILE A 103 3.29 0.53 9.68
CA ILE A 103 3.36 0.04 11.06
C ILE A 103 2.69 -1.33 11.18
N ASN A 104 1.48 -1.51 10.63
CA ASN A 104 0.77 -2.79 10.67
C ASN A 104 1.61 -3.93 10.04
N ARG A 105 2.22 -3.67 8.87
CA ARG A 105 3.13 -4.64 8.23
C ARG A 105 4.34 -4.96 9.12
N HIS A 106 4.96 -3.93 9.71
CA HIS A 106 6.14 -4.11 10.55
C HIS A 106 5.84 -4.96 11.78
N LEU A 107 4.73 -4.69 12.46
CA LEU A 107 4.29 -5.43 13.64
C LEU A 107 4.01 -6.90 13.32
N ASN A 108 3.32 -7.20 12.21
CA ASN A 108 3.10 -8.59 11.79
C ASN A 108 4.41 -9.34 11.49
N ASN A 109 5.45 -8.63 11.07
CA ASN A 109 6.74 -9.26 10.82
C ASN A 109 7.53 -9.49 12.10
N LYS A 110 7.56 -8.50 13.01
CA LYS A 110 8.57 -8.47 14.08
C LYS A 110 8.06 -8.39 15.51
N SER A 111 6.79 -8.02 15.73
CA SER A 111 6.27 -7.86 17.09
C SER A 111 6.25 -9.18 17.87
N VAL A 112 6.44 -9.06 19.20
CA VAL A 112 6.28 -10.15 20.18
C VAL A 112 4.82 -10.54 20.40
N LEU A 113 3.86 -9.66 20.08
CA LEU A 113 2.44 -9.96 20.19
C LEU A 113 2.02 -11.12 19.28
N SER A 114 0.99 -11.84 19.71
CA SER A 114 0.41 -12.92 18.90
C SER A 114 -0.09 -12.39 17.56
N LYS A 115 0.28 -13.10 16.48
CA LYS A 115 -0.04 -12.75 15.09
C LYS A 115 -1.27 -13.54 14.63
N PRO A 116 -2.10 -12.99 13.73
CA PRO A 116 -1.93 -11.71 13.05
C PRO A 116 -2.34 -10.52 13.93
N ILE A 117 -1.60 -9.42 13.78
CA ILE A 117 -1.93 -8.13 14.38
C ILE A 117 -2.66 -7.30 13.32
N ASN A 118 -3.81 -6.72 13.65
CA ASN A 118 -4.48 -5.78 12.76
C ASN A 118 -4.81 -4.48 13.49
N ILE A 119 -3.87 -3.53 13.50
CA ILE A 119 -4.07 -2.23 14.16
C ILE A 119 -5.13 -1.35 13.46
N MET A 120 -5.62 -1.79 12.29
CA MET A 120 -6.69 -1.13 11.54
C MET A 120 -8.07 -1.72 11.84
N ASP A 121 -8.14 -2.83 12.57
CA ASP A 121 -9.39 -3.44 13.00
C ASP A 121 -10.03 -2.57 14.09
N LYS A 122 -11.18 -1.96 13.78
CA LYS A 122 -11.92 -1.09 14.70
C LYS A 122 -12.42 -1.82 15.95
N ASP A 123 -12.66 -3.13 15.85
CA ASP A 123 -13.24 -3.91 16.94
C ASP A 123 -12.13 -4.32 17.93
N GLN A 124 -10.89 -4.38 17.45
CA GLN A 124 -9.72 -4.62 18.28
C GLN A 124 -9.10 -3.32 18.79
N TYR A 125 -8.88 -2.33 17.94
CA TYR A 125 -8.17 -1.09 18.24
C TYR A 125 -9.10 0.13 18.11
N TYR A 126 -10.16 0.13 18.91
CA TYR A 126 -11.23 1.12 18.82
C TYR A 126 -10.76 2.55 19.11
N LYS A 127 -9.89 2.74 20.11
CA LYS A 127 -9.38 4.07 20.48
C LYS A 127 -8.47 4.60 19.38
N LEU A 128 -7.60 3.76 18.83
CA LEU A 128 -6.74 4.12 17.71
C LEU A 128 -7.56 4.47 16.46
N TRP A 129 -8.60 3.69 16.17
CA TRP A 129 -9.53 3.98 15.08
C TRP A 129 -10.22 5.34 15.26
N GLN A 130 -10.70 5.67 16.46
CA GLN A 130 -11.33 6.96 16.74
C GLN A 130 -10.36 8.13 16.50
N ILE A 131 -9.13 8.02 17.00
CA ILE A 131 -8.09 9.04 16.83
C ILE A 131 -7.71 9.19 15.36
N LEU A 132 -7.50 8.09 14.64
CA LEU A 132 -7.18 8.11 13.22
C LEU A 132 -8.31 8.73 12.39
N ASN A 133 -9.56 8.33 12.64
CA ASN A 133 -10.73 8.87 11.95
C ASN A 133 -10.91 10.37 12.22
N GLY A 134 -10.74 10.80 13.48
CA GLY A 134 -10.74 12.21 13.84
C GLY A 134 -9.62 13.00 13.16
N LYS A 135 -8.40 12.45 13.12
CA LYS A 135 -7.26 13.03 12.42
C LYS A 135 -7.54 13.18 10.92
N VAL A 136 -8.04 12.14 10.26
CA VAL A 136 -8.39 12.18 8.83
C VAL A 136 -9.45 13.25 8.56
N LYS A 137 -10.53 13.31 9.34
CA LYS A 137 -11.57 14.34 9.18
C LYS A 137 -11.02 15.75 9.36
N SER A 138 -10.15 15.96 10.34
CA SER A 138 -9.48 17.25 10.55
C SER A 138 -8.54 17.63 9.40
N LEU A 139 -7.89 16.66 8.76
CA LEU A 139 -7.03 16.93 7.60
C LEU A 139 -7.87 17.26 6.36
N VAL A 140 -8.99 16.55 6.15
CA VAL A 140 -9.93 16.84 5.06
C VAL A 140 -10.49 18.25 5.19
N SER A 141 -10.92 18.68 6.38
CA SER A 141 -11.43 20.04 6.58
C SER A 141 -10.38 21.13 6.37
N GLN A 142 -9.09 20.80 6.39
CA GLN A 142 -7.97 21.68 6.07
C GLN A 142 -7.56 21.63 4.58
N GLY A 143 -8.33 20.95 3.71
CA GLY A 143 -7.99 20.76 2.29
C GLY A 143 -6.86 19.76 2.05
N ARG A 144 -6.47 18.95 3.06
CA ARG A 144 -5.38 17.96 2.97
C ARG A 144 -5.87 16.53 2.74
N GLY A 145 -7.11 16.40 2.26
CA GLY A 145 -7.69 15.14 1.81
C GLY A 145 -7.93 15.07 0.31
N GLU A 146 -7.87 16.20 -0.39
CA GLU A 146 -8.13 16.28 -1.82
C GLU A 146 -6.92 15.82 -2.62
N ARG A 147 -7.17 14.94 -3.59
CA ARG A 147 -6.16 14.52 -4.55
C ARG A 147 -6.27 15.44 -5.75
N ASN A 148 -5.64 16.61 -5.66
CA ASN A 148 -5.45 17.43 -6.85
C ASN A 148 -4.55 16.63 -7.81
N GLY A 149 -4.91 16.60 -9.09
CA GLY A 149 -4.08 15.99 -10.13
C GLY A 149 -2.70 16.64 -10.17
N ALA A 150 -1.79 16.08 -10.98
CA ALA A 150 -0.61 16.86 -11.34
C ALA A 150 -1.07 18.14 -12.07
N ASP A 151 -0.36 19.25 -11.86
CA ASP A 151 -0.56 20.43 -12.68
C ASP A 151 -0.37 20.04 -14.15
N GLY A 152 -1.23 20.59 -15.02
CA GLY A 152 -1.07 20.39 -16.46
C GLY A 152 0.26 20.97 -16.92
N PHE A 153 0.84 20.40 -17.98
CA PHE A 153 2.02 21.00 -18.61
C PHE A 153 1.73 22.44 -19.00
N THR A 154 2.64 23.34 -18.63
CA THR A 154 2.63 24.71 -19.14
C THR A 154 3.16 24.74 -20.57
N GLU A 155 2.91 25.83 -21.30
CA GLU A 155 3.45 26.02 -22.65
C GLU A 155 4.99 25.94 -22.65
N ASP A 156 5.64 26.50 -21.62
CA ASP A 156 7.09 26.42 -21.43
C ASP A 156 7.55 24.98 -21.18
N ASP A 157 6.81 24.19 -20.39
CA ASP A 157 7.13 22.77 -20.19
C ASP A 157 7.05 22.00 -21.52
N LEU A 158 6.05 22.30 -22.36
CA LEU A 158 5.89 21.68 -23.68
C LEU A 158 7.05 22.04 -24.60
N LEU A 159 7.45 23.31 -24.65
CA LEU A 159 8.59 23.76 -25.46
C LEU A 159 9.89 23.11 -25.01
N GLN A 160 10.15 23.03 -23.69
CA GLN A 160 11.33 22.34 -23.15
C GLN A 160 11.35 20.84 -23.50
N ILE A 161 10.19 20.19 -23.53
CA ILE A 161 10.08 18.78 -23.94
C ILE A 161 10.40 18.63 -25.43
N LEU A 162 9.88 19.51 -26.28
CA LEU A 162 10.07 19.45 -27.73
C LEU A 162 11.50 19.78 -28.17
N ASP A 163 12.14 20.75 -27.51
CA ASP A 163 13.52 21.15 -27.79
C ASP A 163 14.57 20.23 -27.14
N HIS A 164 14.13 19.21 -26.38
CA HIS A 164 15.05 18.30 -25.72
C HIS A 164 15.85 17.47 -26.76
N PRO A 165 17.19 17.33 -26.61
CA PRO A 165 18.04 16.62 -27.57
C PRO A 165 17.59 15.18 -27.89
N ALA A 166 16.96 14.50 -26.92
CA ALA A 166 16.40 13.16 -27.11
C ALA A 166 15.20 13.09 -28.07
N MET A 167 14.55 14.22 -28.34
CA MET A 167 13.48 14.37 -29.34
C MET A 167 14.02 14.78 -30.71
N SER A 168 15.31 15.15 -30.81
CA SER A 168 15.93 15.50 -32.09
C SER A 168 16.27 14.22 -32.88
N GLY A 169 15.71 14.11 -34.09
CA GLY A 169 15.91 12.96 -34.98
C GLY A 169 17.25 12.92 -35.72
N ASN A 170 18.24 13.67 -35.24
CA ASN A 170 19.47 13.96 -35.98
C ASN A 170 20.59 12.94 -35.71
N ASP A 171 20.42 12.02 -34.76
CA ASP A 171 21.40 10.98 -34.45
C ASP A 171 20.74 9.60 -34.50
N PRO A 172 21.14 8.67 -35.39
CA PRO A 172 20.54 7.34 -35.47
C PRO A 172 20.65 6.52 -34.18
N ALA A 173 21.55 6.88 -33.24
CA ALA A 173 21.62 6.28 -31.91
C ALA A 173 20.44 6.66 -31.00
N THR A 174 19.79 7.82 -31.20
CA THR A 174 18.60 8.22 -30.43
C THR A 174 17.38 7.39 -30.81
N LEU A 175 17.35 6.84 -32.03
CA LEU A 175 16.33 5.90 -32.48
C LEU A 175 16.51 4.49 -31.88
N SER A 176 17.75 4.03 -31.62
CA SER A 176 18.01 2.72 -30.98
C SER A 176 17.91 2.75 -29.45
N ALA A 177 18.16 3.90 -28.81
CA ALA A 177 17.90 4.07 -27.36
C ALA A 177 16.40 4.02 -27.02
N ASN A 178 15.54 4.15 -28.03
CA ASN A 178 14.09 4.03 -27.89
C ASN A 178 13.59 2.58 -27.98
N SER A 179 14.45 1.61 -28.33
CA SER A 179 14.07 0.19 -28.47
C SER A 179 14.71 -0.75 -27.45
N SER A 180 15.54 -0.29 -26.51
CA SER A 180 16.13 -1.18 -25.48
C SER A 180 16.42 -0.45 -24.17
N ASP A 181 15.93 -1.04 -23.06
CA ASP A 181 15.91 -0.56 -21.67
C ASP A 181 17.27 -0.49 -20.95
N ASP A 182 18.34 0.05 -21.56
CA ASP A 182 19.65 0.16 -20.89
C ASP A 182 20.22 1.59 -20.95
N CYS A 183 20.01 2.35 -19.87
CA CYS A 183 20.71 3.62 -19.61
C CYS A 183 21.73 3.42 -18.48
N VAL A 184 22.99 3.20 -18.86
CA VAL A 184 24.16 3.40 -17.98
C VAL A 184 24.62 4.85 -18.14
N TYR A 185 24.68 5.62 -17.05
CA TYR A 185 25.21 6.99 -17.04
C TYR A 185 26.69 6.98 -16.61
N PRO A 186 27.62 7.60 -17.36
CA PRO A 186 28.95 7.91 -16.83
C PRO A 186 28.97 9.26 -16.10
N ASP A 187 29.93 9.37 -15.19
CA ASP A 187 30.08 10.34 -14.11
C ASP A 187 29.93 11.83 -14.42
N GLY A 188 29.37 12.55 -13.44
CA GLY A 188 29.87 13.87 -13.02
C GLY A 188 29.33 15.11 -13.72
N ALA A 189 28.07 15.49 -13.50
CA ALA A 189 27.63 16.90 -13.58
C ALA A 189 26.34 17.15 -12.76
N THR A 190 26.24 18.36 -12.24
CA THR A 190 25.35 18.88 -11.20
C THR A 190 23.84 18.68 -11.47
N LYS A 191 23.07 18.40 -10.40
CA LYS A 191 21.62 18.11 -10.41
C LYS A 191 20.78 19.15 -11.19
N MET A 192 20.14 18.71 -12.27
CA MET A 192 18.94 19.35 -12.84
C MET A 192 17.72 19.05 -11.96
N PRO A 193 16.73 19.97 -11.87
CA PRO A 193 15.43 19.67 -11.28
C PRO A 193 14.76 18.56 -12.10
N ARG A 194 14.09 17.62 -11.45
CA ARG A 194 13.42 16.49 -12.11
C ARG A 194 12.28 17.01 -12.99
N ILE A 195 12.57 17.25 -14.27
CA ILE A 195 11.56 17.45 -15.31
C ILE A 195 10.94 16.09 -15.60
N GLY A 196 9.65 15.97 -15.27
CA GLY A 196 8.91 14.72 -15.30
C GLY A 196 8.41 14.37 -16.69
N LEU A 197 9.28 13.89 -17.57
CA LEU A 197 8.85 13.06 -18.71
C LEU A 197 8.67 11.63 -18.21
N ARG A 198 7.43 11.27 -17.84
CA ARG A 198 7.08 9.85 -17.67
C ARG A 198 6.58 9.29 -18.99
N LYS A 199 7.39 8.42 -19.60
CA LYS A 199 6.90 7.25 -20.32
C LYS A 199 5.80 6.63 -19.45
N HIS A 200 4.59 6.64 -19.99
CA HIS A 200 3.47 5.91 -19.43
C HIS A 200 3.78 4.43 -19.63
N GLU A 201 4.33 3.78 -18.60
CA GLU A 201 4.10 2.37 -18.26
C GLU A 201 4.87 1.97 -16.98
N SER A 202 4.18 1.26 -16.09
CA SER A 202 4.69 0.31 -15.07
C SER A 202 5.13 0.75 -13.65
N LYS A 203 4.99 2.01 -13.19
CA LYS A 203 5.26 2.34 -11.76
C LYS A 203 4.10 2.96 -10.99
N LEU A 204 3.17 3.63 -11.68
CA LEU A 204 1.94 4.15 -11.07
C LEU A 204 0.84 3.09 -11.04
N ASP A 205 0.85 2.13 -11.96
CA ASP A 205 -0.07 1.00 -11.91
C ASP A 205 0.22 0.08 -10.73
N VAL A 206 1.47 -0.19 -10.36
CA VAL A 206 1.73 -1.05 -9.19
C VAL A 206 1.26 -0.38 -7.89
N LEU A 207 1.49 0.92 -7.71
CA LEU A 207 1.04 1.62 -6.49
C LEU A 207 -0.48 1.83 -6.47
N THR A 208 -1.08 2.11 -7.63
CA THR A 208 -2.54 2.28 -7.76
C THR A 208 -3.25 0.93 -7.69
N LEU A 209 -2.67 -0.14 -8.20
CA LEU A 209 -3.18 -1.50 -8.14
C LEU A 209 -2.97 -2.11 -6.75
N VAL A 210 -1.87 -1.83 -6.04
CA VAL A 210 -1.69 -2.23 -4.63
C VAL A 210 -2.68 -1.49 -3.74
N ILE A 211 -2.89 -0.18 -3.94
CA ILE A 211 -3.90 0.58 -3.19
C ILE A 211 -5.33 0.12 -3.56
N ARG A 212 -5.63 -0.15 -4.85
CA ARG A 212 -6.94 -0.67 -5.28
C ARG A 212 -7.18 -2.12 -4.83
N PHE A 213 -6.16 -2.97 -4.78
CA PHE A 213 -6.24 -4.35 -4.30
C PHE A 213 -6.50 -4.40 -2.79
N VAL A 214 -5.77 -3.58 -2.01
CA VAL A 214 -5.99 -3.44 -0.56
C VAL A 214 -7.38 -2.87 -0.23
N ILE A 215 -7.88 -1.93 -1.04
CA ILE A 215 -9.24 -1.38 -0.88
C ILE A 215 -10.31 -2.41 -1.28
N SER A 216 -10.08 -3.22 -2.33
CA SER A 216 -11.02 -4.26 -2.79
C SER A 216 -11.12 -5.45 -1.83
N THR A 217 -10.07 -5.78 -1.08
CA THR A 217 -10.11 -6.86 -0.08
C THR A 217 -10.71 -6.44 1.26
N LEU A 218 -10.89 -5.14 1.49
CA LEU A 218 -11.44 -4.58 2.75
C LEU A 218 -12.85 -3.99 2.61
N TYR A 219 -13.41 -3.98 1.40
CA TYR A 219 -14.75 -3.48 1.13
C TYR A 219 -15.52 -4.49 0.27
N ASP A 220 -16.27 -5.39 0.92
CA ASP A 220 -17.28 -6.22 0.27
C ASP A 220 -18.64 -5.50 0.37
N PRO A 221 -19.18 -4.93 -0.73
CA PRO A 221 -20.47 -4.24 -0.70
C PRO A 221 -21.67 -5.20 -0.65
N HIS A 222 -21.48 -6.52 -0.53
CA HIS A 222 -22.57 -7.51 -0.53
C HIS A 222 -22.83 -8.22 0.80
N ASN A 223 -22.31 -7.77 1.94
CA ASN A 223 -22.75 -8.31 3.23
C ASN A 223 -24.11 -7.72 3.65
N THR A 224 -25.17 -8.10 2.94
CA THR A 224 -26.55 -7.95 3.40
C THR A 224 -26.79 -8.93 4.53
N LEU A 225 -26.99 -8.37 5.72
CA LEU A 225 -27.63 -8.98 6.88
C LEU A 225 -28.67 -10.05 6.50
N THR A 226 -28.53 -11.25 7.05
CA THR A 226 -29.69 -12.04 7.46
C THR A 226 -29.65 -12.19 8.98
N PRO A 227 -30.76 -11.89 9.69
CA PRO A 227 -30.80 -12.01 11.14
C PRO A 227 -31.00 -13.48 11.54
N TYR A 228 -30.12 -13.98 12.40
CA TYR A 228 -30.33 -15.25 13.09
C TYR A 228 -31.33 -15.00 14.23
N THR A 229 -32.56 -15.49 14.07
CA THR A 229 -33.57 -15.49 15.12
C THR A 229 -33.30 -16.62 16.11
N ASP A 230 -33.14 -16.25 17.38
CA ASP A 230 -33.31 -17.13 18.53
C ASP A 230 -34.63 -17.91 18.44
N HIS A 231 -34.55 -19.23 18.56
CA HIS A 231 -35.62 -20.00 19.16
C HIS A 231 -35.01 -20.94 20.20
N ALA A 232 -35.14 -20.51 21.46
CA ALA A 232 -35.18 -21.41 22.60
C ALA A 232 -36.50 -22.20 22.54
N ILE A 233 -36.39 -23.54 22.56
CA ILE A 233 -37.05 -24.54 23.41
C ILE A 233 -36.51 -25.91 22.98
#